data_AF-A0ABD0QBB4-F1
#
_entry.id   AF-A0ABD0QBB4-F1
#
_cell.length_a   1.000
_cell.length_b   1.000
_cell.length_c   1.000
_cell.angle_alpha   90.00
_cell.angle_beta   90.00
_cell.angle_gamma   90.00
#
_symmetry.space_group_name_H-M   'P 1'
#
loop_
_entity.id
_entity.type
_entity.pdbx_description
1 polymer ?
#
loop_
_entity_poly.entity_id
_entity_poly.type
_entity_poly.pdbx_seq_one_letter_code
_entity_poly.pdbx_strand_id
1 'polypeptide(L)'
;SPKGAEMLWHPSVVKPYLTLLAESSNPATLEGSAGSLQNLSAGNWKFAAYIRAAVRKEKGLPILVELLRMDNDRVVCSIATALRNMALD
;
A
#
# COMPACT_ATOMS: atom_id res chain seq x y z
N SER A 1 -2.27 -2.06 21.85
CA SER A 1 -2.90 -1.29 20.76
C SER A 1 -2.02 -0.09 20.45
N PRO A 2 -1.73 0.20 19.18
CA PRO A 2 -0.92 1.35 18.78
C PRO A 2 -1.57 2.66 19.22
N LYS A 3 -0.78 3.67 19.58
CA LYS A 3 -1.28 5.01 19.96
C LYS A 3 -0.45 6.12 19.32
N GLY A 4 -1.09 7.25 19.04
CA GLY A 4 -0.43 8.42 18.46
C GLY A 4 0.31 8.08 17.17
N ALA A 5 1.58 8.47 17.07
CA ALA A 5 2.40 8.24 15.88
C ALA A 5 2.58 6.75 15.52
N GLU A 6 2.53 5.83 16.51
CA GLU A 6 2.62 4.39 16.24
C GLU A 6 1.54 3.89 15.29
N MET A 7 0.40 4.58 15.25
CA MET A 7 -0.66 4.24 14.32
C MET A 7 -0.19 4.35 12.87
N LEU A 8 0.77 5.22 12.53
CA LEU A 8 1.20 5.44 11.15
C LEU A 8 1.85 4.21 10.52
N TRP A 9 2.57 3.41 11.29
CA TRP A 9 3.31 2.24 10.80
C TRP A 9 2.87 0.91 11.39
N HIS A 10 1.83 0.91 12.23
CA HIS A 10 1.25 -0.32 12.74
C HIS A 10 0.53 -1.07 11.61
N PRO A 11 0.66 -2.40 11.46
CA PRO A 11 0.09 -3.17 10.35
C PRO A 11 -1.42 -3.02 10.13
N SER A 12 -2.17 -2.59 11.15
CA SER A 12 -3.62 -2.33 11.03
C SER A 12 -3.96 -1.22 10.02
N VAL A 13 -3.02 -0.36 9.64
CA VAL A 13 -3.27 0.68 8.61
C VAL A 13 -3.38 0.12 7.20
N VAL A 14 -2.91 -1.10 6.96
CA VAL A 14 -2.92 -1.71 5.63
C VAL A 14 -4.35 -1.86 5.13
N LYS A 15 -5.27 -2.36 5.96
CA LYS A 15 -6.65 -2.63 5.53
C LYS A 15 -7.39 -1.36 5.08
N PRO A 16 -7.38 -0.23 5.82
CA PRO A 16 -7.93 1.03 5.32
C PRO A 16 -7.40 1.48 3.96
N TYR A 17 -6.08 1.40 3.73
CA TYR A 17 -5.50 1.77 2.43
C TYR A 17 -5.93 0.80 1.32
N LEU A 18 -5.98 -0.50 1.59
CA LEU A 18 -6.48 -1.47 0.59
C LEU A 18 -7.97 -1.28 0.28
N THR A 19 -8.79 -0.91 1.26
CA THR A 19 -10.20 -0.54 1.04
C THR A 19 -10.30 0.68 0.12
N LEU A 20 -9.52 1.74 0.38
CA LEU A 20 -9.50 2.92 -0.50
C LEU A 20 -9.05 2.56 -1.92
N LEU A 21 -8.04 1.70 -2.05
CA LEU A 21 -7.55 1.23 -3.36
C LEU A 21 -8.58 0.37 -4.12
N ALA A 22 -9.39 -0.41 -3.40
CA ALA A 22 -10.40 -1.26 -4.01
C ALA A 22 -11.70 -0.51 -4.40
N GLU A 23 -12.06 0.52 -3.63
CA GLU A 23 -13.40 1.13 -3.72
C GLU A 23 -13.39 2.54 -4.32
N SER A 24 -12.25 3.24 -4.31
CA SER A 24 -12.18 4.60 -4.84
C SER A 24 -12.01 4.62 -6.36
N SER A 25 -12.71 5.56 -7.00
CA SER A 25 -12.47 5.94 -8.40
C SER A 25 -11.72 7.27 -8.53
N ASN A 26 -11.38 7.94 -7.41
CA ASN A 26 -10.69 9.22 -7.41
C ASN A 26 -9.16 8.99 -7.57
N PRO A 27 -8.53 9.46 -8.65
CA PRO A 27 -7.11 9.19 -8.89
C PRO A 27 -6.18 9.71 -7.79
N ALA A 28 -6.49 10.85 -7.17
CA ALA A 28 -5.68 11.40 -6.08
C ALA A 28 -5.77 10.55 -4.81
N THR A 29 -6.95 9.99 -4.51
CA THR A 29 -7.11 9.03 -3.41
C THR A 29 -6.34 7.73 -3.67
N LEU A 30 -6.39 7.22 -4.89
CA LEU A 30 -5.66 6.01 -5.28
C LEU A 30 -4.15 6.23 -5.22
N GLU A 31 -3.64 7.32 -5.80
CA GLU A 31 -2.24 7.72 -5.76
C GLU A 31 -1.76 7.88 -4.31
N GLY A 32 -2.50 8.63 -3.47
CA GLY A 32 -2.15 8.84 -2.07
C GLY A 32 -2.15 7.57 -1.23
N SER A 33 -3.09 6.65 -1.50
CA SER A 33 -3.16 5.35 -0.79
C SER A 33 -2.01 4.43 -1.21
N ALA A 34 -1.72 4.37 -2.51
CA ALA A 34 -0.58 3.62 -3.04
C ALA A 34 0.75 4.17 -2.54
N GLY A 35 0.93 5.50 -2.56
CA GLY A 35 2.11 6.18 -2.03
C GLY A 35 2.30 5.98 -0.52
N SER A 36 1.21 5.90 0.25
CA SER A 36 1.27 5.56 1.67
C SER A 36 1.81 4.14 1.89
N LEU A 37 1.28 3.15 1.16
CA LEU A 37 1.78 1.77 1.23
C LEU A 37 3.22 1.64 0.73
N GLN A 38 3.59 2.37 -0.31
CA GLN A 38 4.97 2.49 -0.78
C GLN A 38 5.89 2.98 0.34
N ASN A 39 5.57 4.12 0.98
CA ASN A 39 6.39 4.69 2.06
C ASN A 39 6.54 3.71 3.24
N LEU A 40 5.44 3.07 3.64
CA LEU A 40 5.43 2.16 4.79
C LEU A 40 6.17 0.84 4.55
N SER A 41 6.22 0.38 3.29
CA SER A 41 6.89 -0.87 2.89
C SER A 41 8.37 -0.68 2.52
N ALA A 42 8.87 0.56 2.53
CA ALA A 42 10.22 0.89 2.10
C ALA A 42 11.30 0.50 3.13
N GLY A 43 12.46 0.08 2.62
CA GLY A 43 13.67 -0.17 3.41
C GLY A 43 13.66 -1.49 4.19
N ASN A 44 14.70 -1.66 5.00
CA ASN A 44 14.99 -2.90 5.73
C ASN A 44 14.70 -2.79 7.24
N TRP A 45 13.68 -2.03 7.61
CA TRP A 45 13.24 -1.90 9.00
C TRP A 45 12.11 -2.88 9.32
N LYS A 46 12.03 -3.26 10.60
CA LYS A 46 11.11 -4.30 11.10
C LYS A 46 9.65 -4.08 10.68
N PHE A 47 9.17 -2.84 10.74
CA PHE A 47 7.78 -2.54 10.40
C PHE A 47 7.49 -2.58 8.90
N ALA A 48 8.45 -2.27 8.02
CA ALA A 48 8.23 -2.48 6.58
C ALA A 48 7.98 -3.96 6.26
N ALA A 49 8.77 -4.87 6.83
CA ALA A 49 8.53 -6.31 6.67
C ALA A 49 7.12 -6.71 7.16
N TYR A 50 6.66 -6.15 8.28
CA TYR A 50 5.31 -6.38 8.77
C TYR A 50 4.21 -5.82 7.88
N ILE A 51 4.42 -4.63 7.29
CA ILE A 51 3.50 -4.03 6.33
C ILE A 51 3.43 -4.90 5.06
N ARG A 52 4.58 -5.34 4.52
CA ARG A 52 4.65 -6.24 3.35
C ARG A 52 3.96 -7.58 3.62
N ALA A 53 4.13 -8.15 4.80
CA ALA A 53 3.43 -9.36 5.21
C ALA A 53 1.91 -9.13 5.37
N ALA A 54 1.51 -8.00 5.97
CA ALA A 54 0.10 -7.65 6.15
C ALA A 54 -0.62 -7.42 4.80
N VAL A 55 0.03 -6.77 3.84
CA VAL A 55 -0.53 -6.60 2.47
C VAL A 55 -0.81 -7.96 1.82
N ARG A 56 0.10 -8.94 1.96
CA ARG A 56 -0.14 -10.31 1.48
C ARG A 56 -1.29 -10.98 2.21
N LYS A 57 -1.32 -10.88 3.55
CA LYS A 57 -2.36 -11.48 4.40
C LYS A 57 -3.76 -10.93 4.08
N GLU A 58 -3.87 -9.64 3.85
CA GLU A 58 -5.12 -8.95 3.49
C GLU A 58 -5.46 -9.09 1.98
N LYS A 59 -4.75 -9.95 1.23
CA LYS A 59 -4.95 -10.16 -0.21
C LYS A 59 -4.86 -8.86 -1.02
N GLY A 60 -3.92 -7.99 -0.66
CA GLY A 60 -3.72 -6.69 -1.31
C GLY A 60 -3.02 -6.78 -2.68
N LEU A 61 -2.24 -7.83 -2.95
CA LEU A 61 -1.49 -7.94 -4.22
C LEU A 61 -2.40 -7.95 -5.46
N PRO A 62 -3.51 -8.72 -5.51
CA PRO A 62 -4.46 -8.63 -6.62
C PRO A 62 -5.02 -7.22 -6.84
N ILE A 63 -5.31 -6.48 -5.76
CA ILE A 63 -5.82 -5.10 -5.86
C ILE A 63 -4.77 -4.20 -6.53
N LEU A 64 -3.52 -4.26 -6.05
CA LEU A 64 -2.42 -3.48 -6.63
C LEU A 64 -2.18 -3.84 -8.10
N VAL A 65 -2.20 -5.13 -8.45
CA VAL A 65 -2.00 -5.58 -9.84
C VAL A 65 -3.11 -5.09 -10.76
N GLU A 66 -4.36 -5.07 -10.30
CA GLU A 66 -5.48 -4.58 -11.12
C GLU A 66 -5.36 -3.09 -11.43
N LEU A 67 -4.92 -2.29 -10.44
CA LEU A 67 -4.72 -0.85 -10.61
C LEU A 67 -3.60 -0.48 -11.59
N LEU A 68 -2.70 -1.41 -11.96
CA LEU A 68 -1.72 -1.19 -13.03
C LEU A 68 -2.38 -1.02 -14.41
N ARG A 69 -3.64 -1.41 -14.57
CA ARG A 69 -4.38 -1.30 -15.84
C ARG A 69 -5.05 0.06 -16.05
N MET A 70 -4.97 0.95 -15.06
CA MET A 70 -5.60 2.26 -15.14
C MET A 70 -4.93 3.15 -16.18
N ASP A 71 -5.73 3.95 -16.87
CA ASP A 71 -5.25 5.05 -17.73
C ASP A 71 -4.91 6.28 -16.88
N ASN A 72 -3.95 6.12 -15.96
CA ASN A 72 -3.44 7.19 -15.11
C ASN A 72 -2.00 6.91 -14.65
N ASP A 73 -1.03 7.55 -15.31
CA ASP A 73 0.40 7.32 -15.07
C ASP A 73 0.83 7.54 -13.62
N ARG A 74 0.23 8.50 -12.92
CA ARG A 74 0.59 8.81 -11.51
C ARG A 74 0.18 7.68 -10.57
N VAL A 75 -1.05 7.19 -10.73
CA VAL A 75 -1.53 6.03 -9.98
C VAL A 75 -0.70 4.81 -10.33
N VAL A 76 -0.50 4.52 -11.62
CA VAL A 76 0.27 3.36 -12.08
C VAL A 76 1.71 3.39 -11.54
N CYS A 77 2.39 4.53 -11.58
CA CYS A 77 3.75 4.68 -11.05
C CYS A 77 3.82 4.42 -9.54
N SER A 78 2.85 4.95 -8.77
CA SER A 78 2.77 4.75 -7.33
C SER A 78 2.51 3.29 -6.98
N ILE A 79 1.60 2.64 -7.69
CA ILE A 79 1.27 1.22 -7.54
C ILE A 79 2.45 0.33 -7.91
N ALA A 80 3.08 0.56 -9.06
CA ALA A 80 4.26 -0.20 -9.50
C ALA A 80 5.40 -0.08 -8.48
N THR A 81 5.57 1.10 -7.89
CA THR A 81 6.59 1.28 -6.86
C THR A 81 6.24 0.62 -5.53
N ALA A 82 4.97 0.67 -5.11
CA ALA A 82 4.52 -0.10 -3.96
C ALA A 82 4.76 -1.60 -4.17
N LEU A 83 4.43 -2.13 -5.36
CA LEU A 83 4.69 -3.53 -5.73
C LEU A 83 6.18 -3.88 -5.72
N ARG A 84 7.05 -2.99 -6.20
CA ARG A 84 8.51 -3.17 -6.10
C ARG A 84 8.95 -3.37 -4.66
N ASN A 85 8.41 -2.60 -3.71
CA ASN A 85 8.72 -2.78 -2.30
C ASN A 85 8.13 -4.10 -1.77
N MET A 86 6.92 -4.47 -2.18
CA MET A 86 6.31 -5.75 -1.77
C MET A 86 7.16 -6.95 -2.20
N ALA A 87 7.85 -6.89 -3.33
CA ALA A 87 8.67 -7.98 -3.86
C ALA A 87 10.00 -8.24 -3.12
N LEU A 88 10.30 -7.51 -2.03
CA LEU A 88 11.56 -7.66 -1.27
C LEU A 88 11.62 -8.91 -0.37
N ASP A 89 10.50 -9.61 -0.13
CA ASP A 89 10.42 -10.86 0.65
C ASP A 89 9.77 -11.98 -0.17
#